data_AF-A0A6L8AA95-F1
#
_entry.id   AF-A0A6L8AA95-F1
#
_cell.length_a   1.000
_cell.length_b   1.000
_cell.length_c   1.000
_cell.angle_alpha   90.00
_cell.angle_beta   90.00
_cell.angle_gamma   90.00
#
_symmetry.space_group_name_H-M   'P 1'
#
loop_
_entity.id
_entity.type
_entity.pdbx_description
1 polymer ?
#
loop_
_entity_poly.entity_id
_entity_poly.type
_entity_poly.pdbx_seq_one_letter_code
_entity_poly.pdbx_strand_id
1 'polypeptide(L)'
;MLLDGDKAGRERQNALMQSFYRGHERAVLMLGDIFGQEECEIEDLVGEKLILPFLKELLDVQELLLNKPDRSKGSLVDQIKSAAKRQNINLPDGWKAEVARRIVTHWSTTESDDMPREVLDKAEKLFKEIRKRFDGTAP
;
A
#
# COMPACT_ATOMS: atom_id res chain seq x y z
N MET A 1 -13.20 -3.72 -7.19
CA MET A 1 -12.70 -3.49 -5.81
C MET A 1 -11.24 -3.90 -5.77
N LEU A 2 -10.36 -3.00 -5.34
CA LEU A 2 -8.96 -3.31 -5.06
C LEU A 2 -8.83 -3.50 -3.55
N LEU A 3 -8.16 -4.57 -3.11
CA LEU A 3 -8.01 -4.92 -1.71
C LEU A 3 -6.54 -5.22 -1.39
N ASP A 4 -6.14 -4.87 -0.17
CA ASP A 4 -4.85 -5.27 0.38
C ASP A 4 -4.77 -6.80 0.52
N GLY A 5 -3.55 -7.32 0.49
CA GLY A 5 -3.26 -8.74 0.64
C GLY A 5 -3.41 -9.23 2.07
N ASP A 6 -3.45 -8.35 3.05
CA ASP A 6 -3.46 -8.68 4.48
C ASP A 6 -4.70 -9.49 4.91
N LYS A 7 -4.68 -9.96 6.17
CA LYS A 7 -5.80 -10.74 6.73
C LYS A 7 -7.14 -10.02 6.59
N ALA A 8 -7.20 -8.71 6.87
CA ALA A 8 -8.43 -7.94 6.77
C ALA A 8 -8.94 -7.85 5.32
N GLY A 9 -8.03 -7.68 4.36
CA GLY A 9 -8.31 -7.72 2.93
C GLY A 9 -8.87 -9.06 2.48
N ARG A 10 -8.27 -10.18 2.90
CA ARG A 10 -8.76 -11.54 2.59
C ARG A 10 -10.13 -11.83 3.21
N GLU A 11 -10.35 -11.44 4.46
CA GLU A 11 -11.67 -11.56 5.10
C GLU A 11 -12.73 -10.75 4.37
N ARG A 12 -12.38 -9.52 3.95
CA ARG A 12 -13.26 -8.67 3.15
C ARG A 12 -13.55 -9.26 1.77
N GLN A 13 -12.55 -9.82 1.09
CA GLN A 13 -12.73 -10.54 -0.17
C GLN A 13 -13.75 -11.67 0.00
N ASN A 14 -13.56 -12.53 1.02
CA ASN A 14 -14.47 -13.64 1.29
C ASN A 14 -15.90 -13.15 1.54
N ALA A 15 -16.08 -12.12 2.35
CA ALA A 15 -17.39 -11.53 2.60
C ALA A 15 -18.05 -10.97 1.32
N LEU A 16 -17.27 -10.31 0.47
CA LEU A 16 -17.73 -9.78 -0.82
C LEU A 16 -18.12 -10.89 -1.80
N MET A 17 -17.34 -11.97 -1.86
CA MET A 17 -17.60 -13.13 -2.72
C MET A 17 -18.83 -13.93 -2.29
N GLN A 18 -19.09 -14.01 -0.98
CA GLN A 18 -20.27 -14.69 -0.45
C GLN A 18 -21.57 -13.88 -0.64
N SER A 19 -21.45 -12.56 -0.82
CA SER A 19 -22.56 -11.61 -0.96
C SER A 19 -22.68 -11.03 -2.39
N PHE A 20 -22.25 -9.79 -2.61
CA PHE A 20 -22.52 -8.97 -3.79
C PHE A 20 -21.77 -9.41 -5.06
N TYR A 21 -20.65 -10.10 -4.91
CA TYR A 21 -19.76 -10.45 -6.04
C TYR A 21 -19.76 -11.94 -6.38
N ARG A 22 -20.75 -12.70 -5.91
CA ARG A 22 -20.91 -14.12 -6.30
C ARG A 22 -21.07 -14.24 -7.82
N GLY A 23 -20.19 -14.98 -8.49
CA GLY A 23 -20.18 -15.10 -9.96
C GLY A 23 -19.57 -13.90 -10.70
N HIS A 24 -19.01 -12.94 -9.96
CA HIS A 24 -18.30 -11.76 -10.46
C HIS A 24 -16.89 -11.65 -9.85
N GLU A 25 -16.19 -12.77 -9.74
CA GLU A 25 -14.87 -12.92 -9.13
C GLU A 25 -13.87 -11.91 -9.71
N ARG A 26 -13.97 -11.62 -11.01
CA ARG A 26 -13.09 -10.66 -11.72
C ARG A 26 -13.22 -9.23 -11.22
N ALA A 27 -14.31 -8.88 -10.53
CA ALA A 27 -14.54 -7.55 -10.01
C ALA A 27 -13.82 -7.27 -8.68
N VAL A 28 -13.22 -8.30 -8.06
CA VAL A 28 -12.37 -8.16 -6.86
C VAL A 28 -10.93 -8.47 -7.26
N LEU A 29 -9.99 -7.66 -6.79
CA LEU A 29 -8.58 -7.77 -7.10
C LEU A 29 -7.77 -7.60 -5.82
N MET A 30 -6.96 -8.61 -5.49
CA MET A 30 -6.04 -8.58 -4.36
C MET A 30 -4.67 -8.08 -4.81
N LEU A 31 -4.04 -7.20 -4.03
CA LEU A 31 -2.67 -6.74 -4.31
C LEU A 31 -1.68 -7.90 -4.32
N GLY A 32 -1.85 -8.87 -3.41
CA GLY A 32 -0.96 -10.03 -3.34
C GLY A 32 -0.93 -10.89 -4.61
N ASP A 33 -2.05 -11.00 -5.32
CA ASP A 33 -2.14 -11.72 -6.60
C ASP A 33 -1.32 -11.04 -7.70
N ILE A 34 -1.19 -9.71 -7.65
CA ILE A 34 -0.47 -8.92 -8.66
C ILE A 34 1.03 -8.99 -8.42
N PHE A 35 1.45 -8.82 -7.17
CA PHE A 35 2.86 -8.66 -6.82
C PHE A 35 3.52 -9.96 -6.34
N GLY A 36 2.76 -11.05 -6.20
CA GLY A 36 3.29 -12.35 -5.77
C GLY A 36 3.75 -12.34 -4.31
N GLN A 37 3.15 -11.47 -3.50
CA GLN A 37 3.46 -11.29 -2.08
C GLN A 37 2.16 -11.32 -1.29
N GLU A 38 1.99 -12.36 -0.47
CA GLU A 38 0.71 -12.63 0.20
C GLU A 38 0.24 -11.48 1.11
N GLU A 39 1.16 -10.88 1.87
CA GLU A 39 0.89 -9.76 2.78
C GLU A 39 1.20 -8.40 2.13
N CYS A 40 0.93 -8.22 0.84
CA CYS A 40 1.19 -6.96 0.14
C CYS A 40 0.09 -5.92 0.40
N GLU A 41 0.47 -4.75 0.91
CA GLU A 41 -0.40 -3.59 1.12
C GLU A 41 -0.09 -2.48 0.11
N ILE A 42 -1.01 -1.51 -0.03
CA ILE A 42 -0.79 -0.37 -0.95
C ILE A 42 0.49 0.41 -0.64
N GLU A 43 0.89 0.46 0.63
CA GLU A 43 2.13 1.09 1.07
C GLU A 43 3.38 0.44 0.46
N ASP A 44 3.35 -0.87 0.15
CA ASP A 44 4.47 -1.56 -0.53
C ASP A 44 4.69 -1.08 -1.97
N LEU A 45 3.62 -0.58 -2.60
CA LEU A 45 3.68 0.01 -3.94
C LEU A 45 4.27 1.43 -3.88
N VAL A 46 3.82 2.23 -2.93
CA VAL A 46 4.31 3.61 -2.70
C VAL A 46 5.77 3.58 -2.23
N GLY A 47 6.13 2.62 -1.39
CA GLY A 47 7.49 2.34 -1.00
C GLY A 47 8.05 3.25 0.10
N GLU A 48 9.08 2.72 0.74
CA GLU A 48 9.72 3.31 1.93
C GLU A 48 10.26 4.72 1.68
N LYS A 49 10.89 4.95 0.52
CA LYS A 49 11.54 6.23 0.17
C LYS A 49 10.56 7.40 0.16
N LEU A 50 9.30 7.12 -0.15
CA LEU A 50 8.25 8.12 -0.12
C LEU A 50 7.58 8.16 1.25
N ILE A 51 7.25 7.02 1.85
CA ILE A 51 6.48 6.98 3.09
C ILE A 51 7.28 7.52 4.29
N LEU A 52 8.54 7.13 4.46
CA LEU A 52 9.29 7.47 5.67
C LEU A 52 9.51 8.98 5.86
N PRO A 53 9.85 9.78 4.83
CA PRO A 53 9.97 11.23 5.00
C PRO A 53 8.70 11.89 5.56
N PHE A 54 7.54 11.61 4.99
CA PHE A 54 6.27 12.19 5.47
C PHE A 54 5.84 11.62 6.81
N LEU A 55 6.13 10.35 7.09
CA LEU A 55 5.86 9.77 8.39
C LEU A 55 6.74 10.39 9.49
N LYS A 56 8.02 10.64 9.20
CA LYS A 56 8.91 11.35 10.13
C LYS A 56 8.41 12.75 10.45
N GLU A 57 7.97 13.49 9.42
CA GLU A 57 7.38 14.81 9.58
C GLU A 57 6.09 14.76 10.42
N LEU A 58 5.22 13.78 10.17
CA LEU A 58 4.00 13.59 10.94
C LEU A 58 4.28 13.30 12.42
N LEU A 59 5.29 12.48 12.71
CA LEU A 59 5.63 12.05 14.07
C LEU A 59 6.52 13.06 14.81
N ASP A 60 7.00 14.10 14.13
CA ASP A 60 7.98 15.07 14.64
C ASP A 60 9.23 14.37 15.23
N VAL A 61 9.77 13.38 14.50
CA VAL A 61 10.95 12.62 14.91
C VAL A 61 12.14 12.88 13.99
N GLN A 62 13.34 12.95 14.59
CA GLN A 62 14.57 13.15 13.82
C GLN A 62 14.83 12.00 12.85
N GLU A 63 14.61 10.75 13.27
CA GLU A 63 14.78 9.56 12.45
C GLU A 63 13.79 8.44 12.80
N LEU A 64 13.37 7.72 11.76
CA LEU A 64 12.66 6.45 11.85
C LEU A 64 13.36 5.48 10.91
N LEU A 65 14.31 4.70 11.44
CA LEU A 65 15.14 3.80 10.62
C LEU A 65 14.62 2.37 10.66
N LEU A 66 14.47 1.74 9.50
CA LEU A 66 14.14 0.32 9.35
C LEU A 66 15.43 -0.50 9.26
N ASN A 67 15.68 -1.34 10.27
CA ASN A 67 16.84 -2.24 10.28
C ASN A 67 16.53 -3.60 9.63
N LYS A 68 17.51 -4.52 9.58
CA LYS A 68 17.32 -5.85 9.01
C LYS A 68 16.17 -6.64 9.66
N PRO A 69 16.07 -6.74 11.00
CA PRO A 69 14.92 -7.33 11.67
C PRO A 69 13.57 -6.72 11.26
N ASP A 70 13.48 -5.39 11.18
CA ASP A 70 12.23 -4.72 10.77
C ASP A 70 11.89 -5.09 9.33
N ARG A 71 12.85 -5.01 8.40
CA ARG A 71 12.68 -5.33 6.98
C ARG A 71 12.33 -6.79 6.69
N SER A 72 12.54 -7.68 7.66
CA SER A 72 12.11 -9.07 7.58
C SER A 72 10.64 -9.28 7.97
N LYS A 73 9.94 -8.22 8.41
CA LYS A 73 8.50 -8.22 8.65
C LYS A 73 7.76 -8.00 7.34
N GLY A 74 6.60 -8.63 7.20
CA GLY A 74 5.82 -8.77 5.97
C GLY A 74 5.71 -7.50 5.13
N SER A 75 4.61 -6.78 5.26
CA SER A 75 4.38 -5.52 4.54
C SER A 75 5.26 -4.39 5.09
N LEU A 76 5.48 -3.34 4.30
CA LEU A 76 6.15 -2.12 4.76
C LEU A 76 5.48 -1.53 6.01
N VAL A 77 4.17 -1.68 6.15
CA VAL A 77 3.41 -1.25 7.34
C VAL A 77 3.85 -2.04 8.57
N ASP A 78 4.02 -3.35 8.46
CA ASP A 78 4.54 -4.18 9.56
C ASP A 78 5.99 -3.84 9.90
N GLN A 79 6.81 -3.54 8.88
CA GLN A 79 8.19 -3.08 9.07
C GLN A 79 8.22 -1.75 9.83
N ILE A 80 7.35 -0.80 9.47
CA ILE A 80 7.19 0.49 10.15
C ILE A 80 6.72 0.30 11.59
N LYS A 81 5.69 -0.52 11.83
CA LYS A 81 5.20 -0.82 13.19
C LYS A 81 6.29 -1.46 14.04
N SER A 82 7.07 -2.39 13.48
CA SER A 82 8.21 -3.01 14.15
C SER A 82 9.28 -1.97 14.52
N ALA A 83 9.64 -1.10 13.58
CA ALA A 83 10.63 -0.06 13.79
C ALA A 83 10.16 0.97 14.84
N ALA A 84 8.89 1.37 14.80
CA ALA A 84 8.30 2.30 15.77
C ALA A 84 8.28 1.69 17.18
N LYS A 85 7.85 0.43 17.32
CA LYS A 85 7.89 -0.30 18.60
C LYS A 85 9.31 -0.40 19.15
N ARG A 86 10.29 -0.75 18.30
CA ARG A 86 11.71 -0.86 18.69
C ARG A 86 12.30 0.48 19.14
N GLN A 87 11.88 1.58 18.51
CA GLN A 87 12.36 2.93 18.81
C GLN A 87 11.50 3.66 19.85
N ASN A 88 10.53 2.97 20.46
CA ASN A 88 9.58 3.53 21.42
C ASN A 88 8.84 4.77 20.88
N ILE A 89 8.50 4.76 19.59
CA ILE A 89 7.74 5.79 18.90
C ILE A 89 6.28 5.37 18.88
N ASN A 90 5.39 6.26 19.33
CA ASN A 90 3.96 6.03 19.29
C ASN A 90 3.40 6.41 17.92
N LEU A 91 2.84 5.43 17.19
CA LEU A 91 2.14 5.70 15.94
C LEU A 91 0.70 6.14 16.26
N PRO A 92 0.27 7.36 15.86
CA PRO A 92 -1.09 7.81 16.13
C PRO A 92 -2.10 7.02 15.30
N ASP A 93 -3.33 6.92 15.81
CA ASP A 93 -4.42 6.32 15.04
C ASP A 93 -4.63 7.08 13.72
N GLY A 94 -4.82 6.34 12.63
CA GLY A 94 -5.02 6.92 11.30
C GLY A 94 -3.77 7.48 10.63
N TRP A 95 -2.56 7.25 11.17
CA TRP A 95 -1.30 7.74 10.60
C TRP A 95 -1.13 7.41 9.10
N LYS A 96 -1.61 6.24 8.65
CA LYS A 96 -1.55 5.84 7.25
C LYS A 96 -2.28 6.83 6.33
N ALA A 97 -3.52 7.16 6.69
CA ALA A 97 -4.36 8.06 5.91
C ALA A 97 -3.79 9.48 5.90
N GLU A 98 -3.22 9.90 7.03
CA GLU A 98 -2.53 11.18 7.18
C GLU A 98 -1.29 11.28 6.27
N VAL A 99 -0.43 10.26 6.28
CA VAL A 99 0.74 10.16 5.39
C VAL A 99 0.31 10.15 3.93
N ALA A 100 -0.70 9.35 3.58
CA ALA A 100 -1.23 9.31 2.21
C ALA A 100 -1.71 10.69 1.74
N ARG A 101 -2.42 11.43 2.60
CA ARG A 101 -2.87 12.79 2.28
C ARG A 101 -1.69 13.72 2.04
N ARG A 102 -0.66 13.68 2.90
CA ARG A 102 0.55 14.51 2.76
C ARG A 102 1.30 14.21 1.46
N ILE A 103 1.45 12.94 1.11
CA ILE A 103 2.05 12.51 -0.17
C ILE A 103 1.26 13.09 -1.35
N VAL A 104 -0.07 12.92 -1.36
CA VAL A 104 -0.93 13.43 -2.43
C VAL A 104 -0.86 14.94 -2.54
N THR A 105 -0.92 15.66 -1.41
CA THR A 105 -0.77 17.12 -1.39
C THR A 105 0.57 17.53 -1.97
N HIS A 106 1.67 16.92 -1.52
CA HIS A 106 3.00 17.21 -2.03
C HIS A 106 3.10 16.99 -3.55
N TRP A 107 2.58 15.89 -4.07
CA TRP A 107 2.56 15.63 -5.51
C TRP A 107 1.67 16.59 -6.30
N SER A 108 0.60 17.11 -5.71
CA SER A 108 -0.26 18.10 -6.37
C SER A 108 0.36 19.50 -6.45
N THR A 109 1.39 19.76 -5.64
CA THR A 109 2.01 21.10 -5.50
C THR A 109 3.46 21.16 -5.98
N THR A 110 4.04 20.04 -6.41
CA THR A 110 5.46 19.92 -6.81
C THR A 110 5.53 19.33 -8.21
N GLU A 111 6.56 19.68 -8.99
CA GLU A 111 6.72 19.15 -10.35
C GLU A 111 6.96 17.62 -10.33
N SER A 112 6.51 16.94 -11.39
CA SER A 112 6.35 15.47 -11.44
C SER A 112 7.66 14.67 -11.46
N ASP A 113 8.82 15.31 -11.54
CA ASP A 113 10.11 14.67 -11.80
C ASP A 113 10.72 13.94 -10.59
N ASP A 114 10.17 14.14 -9.38
CA ASP A 114 10.72 13.54 -8.15
C ASP A 114 10.14 12.15 -7.81
N MET A 115 9.23 11.59 -8.63
CA MET A 115 8.63 10.30 -8.32
C MET A 115 9.59 9.14 -8.64
N PRO A 116 9.91 8.24 -7.67
CA PRO A 116 10.79 7.11 -7.93
C PRO A 116 10.24 6.20 -9.03
N ARG A 117 11.10 5.85 -10.00
CA ARG A 117 10.71 5.00 -11.14
C ARG A 117 10.09 3.67 -10.72
N GLU A 118 10.59 3.07 -9.65
CA GLU A 118 10.06 1.82 -9.09
C GLU A 118 8.57 1.93 -8.73
N VAL A 119 8.13 3.08 -8.20
CA VAL A 119 6.74 3.34 -7.83
C VAL A 119 5.87 3.43 -9.09
N LEU A 120 6.38 4.11 -10.12
CA LEU A 120 5.72 4.20 -11.43
C LEU A 120 5.59 2.82 -12.09
N ASP A 121 6.63 2.00 -12.06
CA ASP A 121 6.62 0.66 -12.66
C ASP A 121 5.61 -0.26 -11.93
N LYS A 122 5.54 -0.18 -10.59
CA LYS A 122 4.52 -0.90 -9.81
C LYS A 122 3.11 -0.40 -10.10
N ALA A 123 2.92 0.92 -10.20
CA ALA A 123 1.64 1.52 -10.56
C ALA A 123 1.20 1.08 -11.96
N GLU A 124 2.10 1.10 -12.94
CA GLU A 124 1.82 0.63 -14.31
C GLU A 124 1.36 -0.83 -14.31
N LYS A 125 2.06 -1.70 -13.56
CA LYS A 125 1.67 -3.12 -13.40
C LYS A 125 0.27 -3.26 -12.82
N LEU A 126 -0.05 -2.50 -11.76
CA LEU A 126 -1.39 -2.47 -11.16
C LEU A 126 -2.45 -2.02 -12.18
N PHE A 127 -2.24 -0.91 -12.88
CA PHE A 127 -3.19 -0.39 -13.85
C PHE A 127 -3.39 -1.34 -15.04
N LYS A 128 -2.34 -2.05 -15.49
CA LYS A 128 -2.46 -3.11 -16.51
C LYS A 128 -3.38 -4.25 -16.04
N GLU A 129 -3.22 -4.70 -14.80
CA GLU A 129 -4.09 -5.74 -14.22
C GLU A 129 -5.53 -5.28 -14.02
N ILE A 130 -5.73 -4.02 -13.64
CA ILE A 130 -7.07 -3.42 -13.58
C ILE A 130 -7.68 -3.40 -14.99
N ARG A 131 -6.96 -2.91 -15.99
CA ARG A 131 -7.43 -2.79 -17.38
C ARG A 131 -7.84 -4.14 -17.98
N LYS A 132 -7.05 -5.20 -17.80
CA LYS A 132 -7.38 -6.57 -18.26
C LYS A 132 -8.73 -7.09 -17.76
N ARG A 133 -9.26 -6.54 -16.67
CA ARG A 133 -10.58 -6.90 -16.14
C ARG A 133 -11.72 -6.22 -16.89
N PHE A 134 -11.48 -5.07 -17.52
CA PHE A 134 -12.43 -4.33 -18.34
C PHE A 134 -12.33 -4.69 -19.83
N ASP A 135 -11.17 -5.13 -20.31
CA ASP A 135 -10.97 -5.54 -21.72
C ASP A 135 -11.71 -6.86 -22.08
N GLY A 136 -12.35 -7.52 -21.10
CA GLY A 136 -13.22 -8.70 -21.29
C GLY A 136 -14.72 -8.38 -21.43
N THR A 137 -15.11 -7.11 -21.45
CA THR A 137 -16.47 -6.66 -21.75
C THR A 137 -16.46 -5.90 -23.08
N ALA A 138 -16.36 -6.64 -24.18
CA ALA A 138 -16.94 -6.22 -25.44
C ALA A 138 -18.22 -7.07 -25.65
N PRO A 139 -19.38 -6.47 -25.94
CA PRO A 139 -20.44 -7.21 -26.64
C PRO A 139 -19.96 -7.68 -28.03
#